data_AF-A0AAD8N2D1-F1
#
_entry.id   AF-A0AAD8N2D1-F1
#
_cell.length_a   1.000
_cell.length_b   1.000
_cell.length_c   1.000
_cell.angle_alpha   90.00
_cell.angle_beta   90.00
_cell.angle_gamma   90.00
#
_symmetry.space_group_name_H-M   'P 1'
#
loop_
_entity.id
_entity.type
_entity.pdbx_description
1 polymer ?
#
loop_
_entity_poly.entity_id
_entity_poly.type
_entity_poly.pdbx_seq_one_letter_code
_entity_poly.pdbx_strand_id
1 'polypeptide(L)'
;MEGVDYLADERRKVEFDVDSMKIVWVGSKHVFDVVDRMSKLVAADPVFRKDDRTMLSRKDLFTTSLKKSAHAFKRMNELNLTYEEATELRFFVDEPTYTDLHWG
;
A
#
# COMPACT_ATOMS: atom_id res chain seq x y z
N MET A 1 11.21 -19.95 2.56
CA MET A 1 10.13 -20.65 3.28
C MET A 1 9.03 -20.88 2.29
N GLU A 2 8.60 -22.13 2.12
CA GLU A 2 7.39 -22.43 1.36
C GLU A 2 6.22 -21.63 1.94
N GLY A 3 5.33 -21.12 1.10
CA GLY A 3 4.17 -20.29 1.48
C GLY A 3 3.09 -21.05 2.24
N VAL A 4 3.49 -21.92 3.17
CA VAL A 4 2.62 -22.70 4.04
C VAL A 4 1.98 -21.78 5.06
N ASP A 5 0.66 -21.86 5.15
CA ASP A 5 -0.11 -21.07 6.08
C ASP A 5 -0.16 -21.71 7.48
N TYR A 6 0.79 -21.35 8.33
CA TYR A 6 0.86 -21.82 9.72
C TYR A 6 -0.30 -21.33 10.61
N LEU A 7 -1.09 -20.35 10.14
CA LEU A 7 -2.25 -19.82 10.88
C LEU A 7 -3.59 -20.38 10.37
N ALA A 8 -3.56 -21.38 9.48
CA ALA A 8 -4.78 -21.98 8.93
C ALA A 8 -5.72 -22.51 10.02
N ASP A 9 -5.18 -23.15 11.06
CA ASP A 9 -5.96 -23.71 12.16
C ASP A 9 -6.67 -22.61 12.97
N GLU A 10 -6.06 -21.44 13.12
CA GLU A 10 -6.68 -20.28 13.77
C GLU A 10 -7.77 -19.66 12.88
N ARG A 11 -7.53 -19.53 11.57
CA ARG A 11 -8.53 -19.00 10.64
C ARG A 11 -9.78 -19.88 10.55
N ARG A 12 -9.66 -21.19 10.78
CA ARG A 12 -10.82 -22.12 10.81
C ARG A 12 -11.73 -21.93 12.03
N LYS A 13 -11.28 -21.27 13.10
CA LYS A 13 -12.10 -21.04 14.31
C LYS A 13 -13.09 -19.89 14.15
N VAL A 14 -13.04 -19.16 13.03
CA VAL A 14 -13.88 -17.98 12.82
C VAL A 14 -15.36 -18.37 12.73
N GLU A 15 -16.21 -17.65 13.44
CA GLU A 15 -17.68 -17.87 13.44
C GLU A 15 -18.42 -16.89 12.53
N PHE A 16 -17.68 -16.13 11.72
CA PHE A 16 -18.20 -15.16 10.76
C PHE A 16 -17.39 -15.20 9.47
N ASP A 17 -17.98 -14.71 8.38
CA ASP A 17 -17.27 -14.58 7.11
C ASP A 17 -16.34 -13.37 7.13
N VAL A 18 -15.04 -13.64 7.10
CA VAL A 18 -13.99 -12.61 7.10
C VAL A 18 -14.04 -11.76 5.83
N ASP A 19 -14.46 -12.31 4.69
CA ASP A 19 -14.50 -11.54 3.43
C ASP A 19 -15.63 -10.50 3.46
N SER A 20 -16.80 -10.86 3.98
CA SER A 20 -17.85 -9.90 4.29
C SER A 20 -17.39 -8.83 5.30
N MET A 21 -16.63 -9.23 6.32
CA MET A 21 -16.11 -8.30 7.34
C MET A 21 -15.12 -7.27 6.75
N LYS A 22 -14.29 -7.66 5.78
CA LYS A 22 -13.38 -6.72 5.10
C LYS A 22 -14.14 -5.58 4.43
N ILE A 23 -15.28 -5.87 3.80
CA ILE A 23 -16.12 -4.86 3.15
C ILE A 23 -16.70 -3.90 4.18
N VAL A 24 -17.16 -4.42 5.32
CA VAL A 24 -17.66 -3.59 6.44
C VAL A 24 -16.55 -2.68 6.99
N TRP A 25 -15.33 -3.20 7.14
CA TRP A 25 -14.19 -2.44 7.64
C TRP A 25 -13.85 -1.24 6.75
N VAL A 26 -13.77 -1.44 5.44
CA VAL A 26 -13.45 -0.35 4.49
C VAL A 26 -14.66 0.52 4.15
N GLY A 27 -15.87 0.12 4.53
CA GLY A 27 -17.11 0.89 4.42
C GLY A 27 -17.91 0.68 3.14
N SER A 28 -17.33 0.15 2.06
CA SER A 28 -18.09 -0.24 0.87
C SER A 28 -17.33 -1.23 -0.02
N LYS A 29 -18.05 -1.93 -0.90
CA LYS A 29 -17.45 -2.84 -1.87
C LYS A 29 -16.56 -2.10 -2.89
N HIS A 30 -17.01 -0.95 -3.39
CA HIS A 30 -16.21 -0.13 -4.32
C HIS A 30 -14.86 0.25 -3.72
N VAL A 31 -14.87 0.77 -2.48
CA VAL A 31 -13.64 1.14 -1.77
C VAL A 31 -12.75 -0.09 -1.54
N PHE A 32 -13.33 -1.24 -1.18
CA PHE A 32 -12.58 -2.49 -1.04
C PHE A 32 -11.81 -2.84 -2.31
N ASP A 33 -12.47 -2.78 -3.47
CA ASP A 33 -11.86 -3.15 -4.75
C ASP A 33 -10.72 -2.18 -5.14
N VAL A 34 -10.85 -0.89 -4.82
CA VAL A 34 -9.79 0.11 -5.06
C VAL A 34 -8.60 -0.14 -4.12
N VAL A 35 -8.87 -0.27 -2.82
CA VAL A 35 -7.87 -0.50 -1.76
C VAL A 35 -7.09 -1.79 -2.00
N ASP A 36 -7.77 -2.91 -2.28
CA ASP A 36 -7.12 -4.21 -2.53
C ASP A 36 -6.21 -4.15 -3.75
N ARG A 37 -6.66 -3.54 -4.85
CA ARG A 37 -5.86 -3.40 -6.07
C ARG A 37 -4.64 -2.48 -5.86
N MET A 38 -4.81 -1.33 -5.22
CA MET A 38 -3.70 -0.40 -4.98
C MET A 38 -2.67 -0.98 -4.00
N SER A 39 -3.11 -1.67 -2.95
CA SER A 39 -2.20 -2.33 -2.00
C SER A 39 -1.30 -3.37 -2.69
N LYS A 40 -1.87 -4.20 -3.57
CA LYS A 40 -1.14 -5.21 -4.36
C LYS A 40 -0.20 -4.56 -5.37
N LEU A 41 -0.63 -3.48 -6.01
CA LEU A 41 0.19 -2.72 -6.95
C LEU A 41 1.45 -2.18 -6.28
N VAL A 42 1.31 -1.56 -5.11
CA VAL A 42 2.45 -1.03 -4.36
C VAL A 42 3.35 -2.14 -3.84
N ALA A 43 2.78 -3.21 -3.28
CA ALA A 43 3.55 -4.34 -2.76
C ALA A 43 4.36 -5.08 -3.83
N ALA A 44 3.88 -5.11 -5.08
CA ALA A 44 4.56 -5.74 -6.20
C ALA A 44 5.70 -4.89 -6.79
N ASP A 45 5.75 -3.58 -6.51
CA ASP A 45 6.75 -2.67 -7.07
C ASP A 45 7.99 -2.59 -6.16
N PRO A 46 9.17 -3.05 -6.61
CA PRO A 46 10.39 -3.02 -5.81
C PRO A 46 10.83 -1.63 -5.37
N VAL A 47 10.44 -0.57 -6.10
CA VAL A 47 10.81 0.82 -5.75
C VAL A 47 10.17 1.23 -4.42
N PHE A 48 8.99 0.68 -4.10
CA PHE A 48 8.28 0.99 -2.86
C PHE A 48 8.67 0.10 -1.68
N ARG A 49 9.66 -0.78 -1.84
CA ARG A 49 10.22 -1.56 -0.74
C ARG A 49 10.67 -0.66 0.42
N LYS A 50 10.42 -1.11 1.66
CA LYS A 50 10.63 -0.31 2.88
C LYS A 50 11.10 -1.12 4.11
N ASP A 51 11.46 -2.39 3.92
CA ASP A 51 11.97 -3.26 4.97
C ASP A 51 13.38 -2.88 5.44
N ASP A 52 14.16 -2.20 4.59
CA ASP A 52 15.52 -1.69 4.87
C ASP A 52 15.57 -0.24 5.38
N ARG A 53 14.40 0.41 5.57
CA ARG A 53 14.28 1.84 5.89
C ARG A 53 15.09 2.25 7.13
N THR A 54 15.12 1.41 8.16
CA THR A 54 15.82 1.67 9.43
C THR A 54 17.34 1.58 9.33
N MET A 55 17.87 1.05 8.23
CA MET A 55 19.31 0.86 8.00
C MET A 55 19.93 2.00 7.19
N LEU A 56 19.13 2.95 6.71
CA LEU A 56 19.58 4.07 5.88
C LEU A 56 20.02 5.27 6.72
N SER A 57 21.05 5.98 6.26
CA SER A 57 21.40 7.28 6.82
C SER A 57 20.27 8.29 6.54
N ARG A 58 20.21 9.40 7.30
CA ARG A 58 19.19 10.44 7.09
C ARG A 58 19.17 10.98 5.65
N LYS A 59 20.35 11.17 5.02
CA LYS A 59 20.44 11.68 3.64
C LYS A 59 19.98 10.64 2.63
N ASP A 60 20.35 9.38 2.83
CA ASP A 60 19.97 8.29 1.93
C ASP A 60 18.48 7.97 2.03
N LEU A 61 17.93 7.99 3.24
CA LEU A 61 16.50 7.87 3.50
C LEU A 61 15.75 8.98 2.76
N PHE A 62 16.11 10.25 2.98
CA PHE A 62 15.44 11.37 2.32
C PHE A 62 15.55 11.32 0.79
N THR A 63 16.72 10.94 0.26
CA THR A 63 16.91 10.75 -1.19
C THR A 63 16.01 9.62 -1.72
N THR A 64 15.83 8.55 -0.96
CA THR A 64 14.94 7.45 -1.30
C THR A 64 13.47 7.89 -1.26
N SER A 65 13.07 8.68 -0.27
CA SER A 65 11.72 9.27 -0.21
C SER A 65 11.42 10.09 -1.47
N LEU A 66 12.35 10.95 -1.91
CA LEU A 66 12.19 11.74 -3.14
C LEU A 66 12.05 10.85 -4.39
N LYS A 67 12.85 9.77 -4.49
CA LYS A 67 12.75 8.80 -5.59
C LYS A 67 11.39 8.11 -5.61
N LYS A 68 10.89 7.68 -4.45
CA LYS A 68 9.57 7.05 -4.32
C LYS A 68 8.45 8.01 -4.69
N SER A 69 8.49 9.27 -4.23
CA SER A 69 7.49 10.28 -4.61
C SER A 69 7.49 10.53 -6.12
N ALA A 70 8.66 10.69 -6.74
CA ALA A 70 8.77 10.88 -8.19
C ALA A 70 8.26 9.65 -8.97
N HIS A 71 8.58 8.45 -8.52
CA HIS A 71 8.09 7.21 -9.11
C HIS A 71 6.57 7.07 -8.96
N ALA A 72 6.01 7.40 -7.81
CA ALA A 72 4.57 7.41 -7.58
C ALA A 72 3.83 8.30 -8.58
N PHE A 73 4.29 9.54 -8.81
CA PHE A 73 3.70 10.42 -9.83
C PHE A 73 3.82 9.84 -11.25
N LYS A 74 4.97 9.23 -11.58
CA LYS A 74 5.14 8.54 -12.86
C LYS A 74 4.12 7.42 -13.03
N ARG A 75 3.95 6.56 -12.01
CA ARG A 75 2.99 5.44 -12.04
C ARG A 75 1.55 5.91 -12.13
N MET A 76 1.18 6.98 -11.41
CA MET A 76 -0.14 7.60 -11.51
C MET A 76 -0.46 8.01 -12.96
N ASN A 77 0.49 8.65 -13.65
CA ASN A 77 0.33 9.07 -15.03
C ASN A 77 0.30 7.87 -16.01
N GLU A 78 1.24 6.93 -15.90
CA GLU A 78 1.33 5.79 -16.81
C GLU A 78 0.10 4.87 -16.75
N LEU A 79 -0.50 4.76 -15.58
CA LEU A 79 -1.68 3.92 -15.35
C LEU A 79 -2.99 4.70 -15.44
N ASN A 80 -2.93 6.01 -15.69
CA ASN A 80 -4.08 6.91 -15.69
C ASN A 80 -4.93 6.77 -14.43
N LEU A 81 -4.28 6.77 -13.26
CA LEU A 81 -4.99 6.62 -11.99
C LEU A 81 -5.90 7.83 -11.74
N THR A 82 -7.10 7.54 -11.27
CA THR A 82 -8.03 8.51 -10.71
C THR A 82 -7.48 9.11 -9.42
N TYR A 83 -8.11 10.20 -8.95
CA TYR A 83 -7.74 10.83 -7.68
C TYR A 83 -7.84 9.88 -6.47
N GLU A 84 -8.89 9.03 -6.45
CA GLU A 84 -9.09 8.03 -5.41
C GLU A 84 -7.96 7.00 -5.39
N GLU A 85 -7.67 6.39 -6.55
CA GLU A 85 -6.56 5.42 -6.69
C GLU A 85 -5.20 6.05 -6.38
N ALA A 86 -4.96 7.29 -6.81
CA ALA A 86 -3.71 7.99 -6.54
C ALA A 86 -3.52 8.28 -5.04
N THR A 87 -4.61 8.52 -4.32
CA THR A 87 -4.59 8.73 -2.86
C THR A 87 -4.28 7.42 -2.15
N GLU A 88 -4.95 6.33 -2.53
CA GLU A 88 -4.66 4.99 -2.00
C GLU A 88 -3.24 4.53 -2.34
N LEU A 89 -2.72 4.84 -3.53
CA LEU A 89 -1.34 4.55 -3.88
C LEU A 89 -0.36 5.23 -2.92
N ARG A 90 -0.54 6.52 -2.63
CA ARG A 90 0.32 7.23 -1.65
C ARG A 90 0.18 6.66 -0.24
N PHE A 91 -1.05 6.31 0.16
CA PHE A 91 -1.31 5.67 1.43
C PHE A 91 -0.52 4.37 1.59
N PHE A 92 -0.53 3.49 0.58
CA PHE A 92 0.17 2.20 0.65
C PHE A 92 1.69 2.29 0.51
N VAL A 93 2.22 3.36 -0.13
CA VAL A 93 3.68 3.64 -0.06
C VAL A 93 4.12 3.74 1.40
N ASP A 94 3.29 4.37 2.26
CA ASP A 94 3.46 4.43 3.71
C ASP A 94 4.88 4.90 4.10
N GLU A 95 5.20 6.07 3.58
CA GLU A 95 6.40 6.82 3.89
C GLU A 95 6.03 8.31 3.93
N PRO A 96 6.13 8.97 5.10
CA PRO A 96 5.83 10.40 5.19
C PRO A 96 6.77 11.21 4.30
N THR A 97 6.21 11.98 3.37
CA THR A 97 6.98 12.82 2.45
C THR A 97 6.38 14.21 2.29
N TYR A 98 6.99 15.05 1.45
CA TYR A 98 6.47 16.38 1.15
C TYR A 98 5.11 16.36 0.44
N THR A 99 4.74 15.24 -0.21
CA THR A 99 3.48 15.15 -0.95
C THR A 99 2.26 15.18 -0.04
N ASP A 100 2.41 14.70 1.20
CA ASP A 100 1.31 14.61 2.17
C ASP A 100 0.93 16.01 2.67
N LEU A 101 1.90 16.92 2.78
CA LEU A 101 1.60 18.33 3.08
C LEU A 101 1.06 19.09 1.87
N HIS A 102 1.45 18.67 0.66
CA HIS A 102 0.98 19.33 -0.56
C HIS A 102 -0.48 18.99 -0.87
N TRP A 103 -0.90 17.76 -0.63
CA TRP A 103 -2.22 17.24 -1.01
C TRP A 103 -3.14 16.90 0.16
N GLY A 104 -2.64 16.85 1.40
CA GLY A 104 -3.33 16.29 2.56
C GLY A 104 -3.28 14.77 2.57
#